data_AF-M0CQJ0-F1
#
_entry.id   AF-M0CQJ0-F1
#
_cell.length_a   1.000
_cell.length_b   1.000
_cell.length_c   1.000
_cell.angle_alpha   90.00
_cell.angle_beta   90.00
_cell.angle_gamma   90.00
#
_symmetry.space_group_name_H-M   'P 1'
#
loop_
_entity.id
_entity.type
_entity.pdbx_description
1 polymer ?
#
loop_
_entity_poly.entity_id
_entity_poly.type
_entity_poly.pdbx_seq_one_letter_code
_entity_poly.pdbx_strand_id
1 'polypeptide(L)'
;MLEELERGDETEPPVDDEELDALDVELETMSFPATGIEVIEAFGSHEVESGEGSYDLGDLIPRSTASTYESPEEVRIRVLRPTVAAAMKRVVEAADDHQSAEFGSSQYEAYERTLRELKAIDADDDDEGVEVITDWIVERIREKETLPGSRDVRRRAAEFCRSNGYEVRNDEWLGV
;
A
#
# COMPACT_ATOMS: atom_id res chain seq x y z
N MET A 1 -29.78 -10.74 -0.37
CA MET A 1 -28.56 -11.55 -0.60
C MET A 1 -27.47 -10.76 0.09
N LEU A 2 -26.89 -11.34 1.12
CA LEU A 2 -26.01 -10.65 2.06
C LEU A 2 -24.72 -10.19 1.35
N GLU A 3 -24.28 -9.00 1.77
CA GLU A 3 -22.89 -8.55 1.80
C GLU A 3 -22.34 -7.83 0.57
N GLU A 4 -23.04 -6.74 0.21
CA GLU A 4 -22.40 -5.44 -0.11
C GLU A 4 -21.64 -4.89 1.11
N LEU A 5 -20.66 -5.61 1.65
CA LEU A 5 -19.79 -5.06 2.69
C LEU A 5 -18.50 -4.54 2.04
N GLU A 6 -18.28 -3.23 2.21
CA GLU A 6 -17.03 -2.47 1.99
C GLU A 6 -16.72 -1.91 0.58
N ARG A 7 -17.70 -1.32 -0.12
CA ARG A 7 -17.44 -0.25 -1.11
C ARG A 7 -17.23 1.14 -0.46
N GLY A 8 -16.58 1.19 0.71
CA GLY A 8 -16.79 2.25 1.71
C GLY A 8 -15.72 3.34 1.88
N ASP A 9 -14.58 3.27 1.19
CA ASP A 9 -13.43 4.19 1.37
C ASP A 9 -12.58 4.24 0.07
N GLU A 10 -13.23 4.45 -1.08
CA GLU A 10 -12.58 4.59 -2.39
C GLU A 10 -12.12 6.04 -2.58
N THR A 11 -10.81 6.28 -2.46
CA THR A 11 -10.18 7.61 -2.56
C THR A 11 -9.27 7.75 -3.79
N GLU A 12 -8.69 6.66 -4.26
CA GLU A 12 -8.03 6.55 -5.57
C GLU A 12 -9.07 6.08 -6.59
N PRO A 13 -9.11 6.63 -7.83
CA PRO A 13 -9.92 6.06 -8.88
C PRO A 13 -9.55 4.58 -9.01
N PRO A 14 -10.51 3.65 -8.97
CA PRO A 14 -10.18 2.24 -9.11
C PRO A 14 -9.45 2.04 -10.43
N VAL A 15 -8.41 1.20 -10.40
CA VAL A 15 -7.84 0.59 -11.61
C VAL A 15 -8.99 0.06 -12.45
N ASP A 16 -8.90 0.18 -13.77
CA ASP A 16 -9.96 -0.26 -14.68
C ASP A 16 -10.34 -1.73 -14.38
N ASP A 17 -11.63 -1.97 -14.12
CA ASP A 17 -12.14 -3.30 -13.76
C ASP A 17 -11.84 -4.32 -14.88
N GLU A 18 -11.82 -3.91 -16.16
CA GLU A 18 -11.49 -4.80 -17.29
C GLU A 18 -10.01 -5.23 -17.28
N GLU A 19 -9.09 -4.37 -16.84
CA GLU A 19 -7.68 -4.72 -16.68
C GLU A 19 -7.46 -5.65 -15.48
N LEU A 20 -8.16 -5.40 -14.37
CA LEU A 20 -8.09 -6.28 -13.21
C LEU A 20 -8.66 -7.68 -13.51
N ASP A 21 -9.73 -7.76 -14.31
CA ASP A 21 -10.27 -9.05 -14.77
C ASP A 21 -9.25 -9.80 -15.65
N ALA A 22 -8.48 -9.08 -16.48
CA ALA A 22 -7.42 -9.68 -17.29
C ALA A 22 -6.26 -10.18 -16.41
N LEU A 23 -5.84 -9.38 -15.42
CA LEU A 23 -4.85 -9.76 -14.42
C LEU A 23 -5.29 -11.02 -13.63
N ASP A 24 -6.54 -11.08 -13.19
CA ASP A 24 -7.08 -12.22 -12.44
C ASP A 24 -6.98 -13.52 -13.26
N VAL A 25 -7.33 -13.48 -14.55
CA VAL A 25 -7.22 -14.65 -15.45
C VAL A 25 -5.78 -15.12 -15.58
N GLU A 26 -4.81 -14.22 -15.62
CA GLU A 26 -3.39 -14.58 -15.66
C GLU A 26 -2.92 -15.16 -14.33
N LEU A 27 -3.28 -14.53 -13.20
CA LEU A 27 -2.94 -14.99 -11.86
C LEU A 27 -3.54 -16.38 -11.55
N GLU A 28 -4.74 -16.70 -12.04
CA GLU A 28 -5.36 -18.02 -11.92
C GLU A 28 -4.52 -19.17 -12.52
N THR A 29 -3.56 -18.85 -13.40
CA THR A 29 -2.62 -19.85 -13.95
C THR A 29 -1.49 -20.23 -12.99
N MET A 30 -1.25 -19.40 -11.95
CA MET A 30 -0.25 -19.61 -10.92
C MET A 30 -0.79 -20.48 -9.78
N SER A 31 0.11 -21.15 -9.06
CA SER A 31 -0.24 -21.89 -7.84
C SER A 31 -0.13 -20.99 -6.62
N PHE A 32 -1.16 -20.99 -5.78
CA PHE A 32 -1.18 -20.30 -4.48
C PHE A 32 -1.13 -21.32 -3.32
N PRO A 33 -0.56 -20.97 -2.15
CA PRO A 33 -0.02 -19.65 -1.79
C PRO A 33 1.28 -19.29 -2.53
N ALA A 34 1.45 -18.01 -2.83
CA ALA A 34 2.59 -17.47 -3.58
C ALA A 34 3.21 -16.27 -2.85
N THR A 35 4.53 -16.18 -2.83
CA THR A 35 5.26 -15.03 -2.29
C THR A 35 5.28 -13.86 -3.27
N GLY A 36 5.52 -12.65 -2.77
CA GLY A 36 5.70 -11.47 -3.63
C GLY A 36 6.80 -11.64 -4.67
N ILE A 37 7.88 -12.35 -4.34
CA ILE A 37 8.93 -12.70 -5.31
C ILE A 37 8.38 -13.56 -6.44
N GLU A 38 7.63 -14.63 -6.14
CA GLU A 38 7.09 -15.54 -7.15
C GLU A 38 6.09 -14.84 -8.07
N VAL A 39 5.25 -13.95 -7.53
CA VAL A 39 4.31 -13.15 -8.33
C VAL A 39 5.06 -12.21 -9.28
N ILE A 40 6.09 -11.51 -8.81
CA ILE A 40 6.91 -10.61 -9.64
C ILE A 40 7.71 -11.38 -10.70
N GLU A 41 8.21 -12.57 -10.38
CA GLU A 41 8.94 -13.37 -11.36
C GLU A 41 8.04 -13.87 -12.49
N ALA A 42 6.75 -14.12 -12.21
CA ALA A 42 5.78 -14.56 -13.21
C ALA A 42 5.17 -13.39 -14.00
N PHE A 43 4.78 -12.31 -13.31
CA PHE A 43 3.94 -11.24 -13.87
C PHE A 43 4.50 -9.83 -13.65
N GLY A 44 5.75 -9.67 -13.20
CA GLY A 44 6.28 -8.38 -12.76
C GLY A 44 6.30 -7.26 -13.81
N SER A 45 6.17 -7.56 -15.10
CA SER A 45 6.05 -6.57 -16.19
C SER A 45 4.62 -6.45 -16.75
N HIS A 46 3.63 -7.02 -16.06
CA HIS A 46 2.23 -6.80 -16.39
C HIS A 46 1.86 -5.38 -15.95
N GLU A 47 1.34 -4.59 -16.89
CA GLU A 47 0.95 -3.21 -16.65
C GLU A 47 -0.43 -3.15 -16.00
N VAL A 48 -0.59 -2.20 -15.08
CA VAL A 48 -1.84 -1.89 -14.38
C VAL A 48 -2.10 -0.39 -14.59
N GLU A 49 -3.13 -0.06 -15.36
CA GLU A 49 -3.54 1.31 -15.64
C GLU A 49 -4.48 1.86 -14.57
N SER A 50 -4.10 3.00 -13.99
CA SER A 50 -4.95 3.79 -13.11
C SER A 50 -5.21 5.17 -13.69
N GLY A 51 -6.12 5.92 -13.05
CA GLY A 51 -6.37 7.32 -13.41
C GLY A 51 -5.12 8.23 -13.31
N GLU A 52 -4.05 7.75 -12.67
CA GLU A 52 -2.84 8.51 -12.34
C GLU A 52 -1.61 8.05 -13.13
N GLY A 53 -1.66 6.88 -13.77
CA GLY A 53 -0.58 6.36 -14.60
C GLY A 53 -0.66 4.85 -14.86
N SER A 54 0.31 4.34 -15.61
CA SER A 54 0.55 2.90 -15.77
C SER A 54 1.63 2.46 -14.79
N TYR A 55 1.41 1.33 -14.12
CA TYR A 55 2.34 0.74 -13.16
C TYR A 55 2.59 -0.72 -13.51
N ASP A 56 3.85 -1.15 -13.50
CA ASP A 56 4.17 -2.57 -13.56
C ASP A 56 3.77 -3.24 -12.23
N LEU A 57 3.28 -4.49 -12.25
CA LEU A 57 3.06 -5.27 -11.02
C LEU A 57 4.32 -5.33 -10.14
N GLY A 58 5.49 -5.37 -10.79
CA GLY A 58 6.78 -5.30 -10.12
C GLY A 58 6.97 -4.05 -9.29
N ASP A 59 6.28 -2.94 -9.60
CA ASP A 59 6.32 -1.67 -8.86
C ASP A 59 5.32 -1.57 -7.72
N LEU A 60 4.33 -2.47 -7.67
CA LEU A 60 3.26 -2.45 -6.67
C LEU A 60 3.42 -3.53 -5.59
N ILE A 61 4.04 -4.64 -5.96
CA ILE A 61 4.24 -5.79 -5.07
C ILE A 61 5.65 -5.72 -4.47
N PRO A 62 5.80 -5.87 -3.13
CA PRO A 62 7.11 -6.00 -2.52
C PRO A 62 7.84 -7.24 -3.02
N ARG A 63 9.08 -7.08 -3.47
CA ARG A 63 9.97 -8.20 -3.81
C ARG A 63 10.51 -8.85 -2.53
N SER A 64 9.63 -9.49 -1.77
CA SER A 64 9.94 -10.11 -0.48
C SER A 64 9.25 -11.46 -0.30
N THR A 65 9.87 -12.37 0.44
CA THR A 65 9.24 -13.62 0.91
C THR A 65 8.37 -13.42 2.15
N ALA A 66 8.44 -12.25 2.81
CA ALA A 66 7.62 -11.95 3.97
C ALA A 66 6.15 -11.68 3.61
N SER A 67 5.88 -11.30 2.35
CA SER A 67 4.52 -11.16 1.82
C SER A 67 4.13 -12.46 1.11
N THR A 68 3.08 -13.12 1.61
CA THR A 68 2.46 -14.30 0.99
C THR A 68 1.02 -13.95 0.66
N TYR A 69 0.60 -14.34 -0.54
CA TYR A 69 -0.75 -14.21 -1.06
C TYR A 69 -1.37 -15.60 -1.14
N GLU A 70 -2.59 -15.74 -0.65
CA GLU A 70 -3.36 -16.99 -0.59
C GLU A 70 -4.23 -17.18 -1.84
N SER A 71 -4.47 -16.12 -2.61
CA SER A 71 -5.29 -16.16 -3.82
C SER A 71 -4.93 -15.03 -4.81
N PRO A 72 -5.35 -15.15 -6.09
CA PRO A 72 -5.33 -14.05 -7.05
C PRO A 72 -6.02 -12.78 -6.53
N GLU A 73 -7.16 -12.95 -5.85
CA GLU A 73 -7.94 -11.85 -5.29
C GLU A 73 -7.14 -11.00 -4.29
N GLU A 74 -6.27 -11.61 -3.48
CA GLU A 74 -5.40 -10.85 -2.56
C GLU A 74 -4.35 -10.01 -3.31
N VAL A 75 -3.86 -10.50 -4.45
CA VAL A 75 -2.97 -9.72 -5.33
C VAL A 75 -3.76 -8.58 -5.99
N ARG A 76 -4.98 -8.84 -6.49
CA ARG A 76 -5.87 -7.82 -7.04
C ARG A 76 -6.18 -6.71 -6.05
N ILE A 77 -6.60 -7.05 -4.83
CA ILE A 77 -6.87 -6.09 -3.75
C ILE A 77 -5.63 -5.24 -3.46
N ARG A 78 -4.43 -5.85 -3.54
CA ARG A 78 -3.16 -5.16 -3.31
C ARG A 78 -2.87 -4.10 -4.36
N VAL A 79 -3.14 -4.38 -5.63
CA VAL A 79 -2.78 -3.49 -6.75
C VAL A 79 -3.90 -2.55 -7.18
N LEU A 80 -5.12 -2.75 -6.67
CA LEU A 80 -6.27 -1.86 -6.86
C LEU A 80 -5.99 -0.41 -6.42
N ARG A 81 -4.99 -0.21 -5.54
CA ARG A 81 -4.56 1.11 -5.05
C ARG A 81 -3.08 1.34 -5.33
N PRO A 82 -2.68 1.60 -6.60
CA PRO A 82 -1.28 1.64 -7.01
C PRO A 82 -0.40 2.56 -6.18
N THR A 83 -0.90 3.76 -5.85
CA THR A 83 -0.14 4.75 -5.07
C THR A 83 0.24 4.21 -3.69
N VAL A 84 -0.75 3.67 -2.96
CA VAL A 84 -0.53 3.07 -1.64
C VAL A 84 0.29 1.79 -1.74
N ALA A 85 0.08 0.99 -2.78
CA ALA A 85 0.79 -0.26 -3.01
C ALA A 85 2.29 -0.03 -3.24
N ALA A 86 2.65 0.94 -4.09
CA ALA A 86 4.01 1.36 -4.37
C ALA A 86 4.70 1.91 -3.11
N ALA A 87 4.00 2.73 -2.32
CA ALA A 87 4.49 3.20 -1.03
C ALA A 87 4.78 2.03 -0.06
N MET A 88 3.84 1.09 0.07
CA MET A 88 4.00 -0.09 0.91
C MET A 88 5.12 -1.02 0.41
N LYS A 89 5.32 -1.16 -0.92
CA LYS A 89 6.48 -1.85 -1.49
C LYS A 89 7.78 -1.28 -0.94
N ARG A 90 7.99 0.05 -1.07
CA ARG A 90 9.21 0.73 -0.61
C ARG A 90 9.49 0.49 0.87
N VAL A 91 8.43 0.54 1.69
CA VAL A 91 8.53 0.33 3.13
C VAL A 91 8.86 -1.12 3.48
N VAL A 92 8.18 -2.09 2.85
CA VAL A 92 8.43 -3.53 3.09
C VAL A 92 9.83 -3.92 2.66
N GLU A 93 10.27 -3.50 1.47
CA GLU A 93 11.62 -3.80 0.98
C GLU A 93 12.70 -3.16 1.87
N ALA A 94 12.50 -1.91 2.33
CA ALA A 94 13.40 -1.28 3.28
C ALA A 94 13.46 -2.02 4.63
N ALA A 95 12.36 -2.62 5.08
CA ALA A 95 12.33 -3.40 6.31
C ALA A 95 13.03 -4.76 6.15
N ASP A 96 12.83 -5.43 5.01
CA ASP A 96 13.40 -6.74 4.69
C ASP A 96 14.94 -6.71 4.65
N ASP A 97 15.51 -5.60 4.15
CA ASP A 97 16.97 -5.36 4.12
C ASP A 97 17.64 -5.44 5.51
N HIS A 98 16.91 -5.18 6.59
CA HIS A 98 17.46 -5.06 7.95
C HIS A 98 17.12 -6.22 8.90
N GLN A 99 16.49 -7.31 8.44
CA GLN A 99 16.18 -8.59 9.15
C GLN A 99 15.51 -8.52 10.54
N SER A 100 15.40 -7.33 11.13
CA SER A 100 14.97 -7.07 12.51
C SER A 100 13.52 -6.61 12.59
N ALA A 101 12.86 -6.57 11.44
CA ALA A 101 11.62 -5.85 11.17
C ALA A 101 10.70 -6.70 10.30
N GLU A 102 10.36 -7.91 10.76
CA GLU A 102 9.25 -8.63 10.14
C GLU A 102 7.97 -7.82 10.36
N PHE A 103 7.35 -7.39 9.26
CA PHE A 103 6.03 -6.78 9.30
C PHE A 103 5.03 -7.79 9.86
N GLY A 104 4.50 -7.55 11.05
CA GLY A 104 3.28 -8.23 11.50
C GLY A 104 2.08 -7.73 10.69
N SER A 105 1.11 -8.60 10.40
CA SER A 105 -0.10 -8.24 9.64
C SER A 105 -0.79 -6.98 10.16
N SER A 106 -0.96 -6.87 11.48
CA SER A 106 -1.57 -5.67 12.09
C SER A 106 -0.75 -4.39 11.93
N GLN A 107 0.58 -4.48 11.88
CA GLN A 107 1.43 -3.31 11.67
C GLN A 107 1.37 -2.87 10.20
N TYR A 108 1.39 -3.85 9.29
CA TYR A 108 1.21 -3.65 7.85
C TYR A 108 -0.13 -2.95 7.56
N GLU A 109 -1.24 -3.49 8.05
CA GLU A 109 -2.59 -2.93 7.89
C GLU A 109 -2.69 -1.50 8.45
N ALA A 110 -2.04 -1.24 9.60
CA ALA A 110 -2.08 0.09 10.21
C ALA A 110 -1.27 1.13 9.41
N TYR A 111 -0.17 0.73 8.78
CA TYR A 111 0.60 1.59 7.88
C TYR A 111 -0.20 1.87 6.62
N GLU A 112 -0.71 0.81 5.98
CA GLU A 112 -1.53 0.91 4.79
C GLU A 112 -2.73 1.81 5.01
N ARG A 113 -3.47 1.63 6.12
CA ARG A 113 -4.58 2.52 6.48
C ARG A 113 -4.12 3.97 6.64
N THR A 114 -2.96 4.22 7.24
CA THR A 114 -2.45 5.59 7.40
C THR A 114 -2.16 6.24 6.05
N LEU A 115 -1.59 5.51 5.10
CA LEU A 115 -1.32 6.00 3.75
C LEU A 115 -2.62 6.22 2.97
N ARG A 116 -3.62 5.33 3.12
CA ARG A 116 -4.96 5.53 2.53
C ARG A 116 -5.63 6.81 3.02
N GLU A 117 -5.49 7.12 4.32
CA GLU A 117 -6.08 8.33 4.90
C GLU A 117 -5.35 9.59 4.45
N LEU A 118 -4.04 9.51 4.18
CA LEU A 118 -3.28 10.61 3.55
C LEU A 118 -3.76 10.86 2.12
N LYS A 119 -3.86 9.79 1.31
CA LYS A 119 -4.43 9.83 -0.04
C LYS A 119 -5.84 10.43 -0.06
N ALA A 120 -6.65 10.14 0.96
CA ALA A 120 -8.02 10.64 1.09
C ALA A 120 -8.10 12.16 1.35
N ILE A 121 -7.12 12.70 2.08
CA ILE A 121 -7.09 14.11 2.46
C ILE A 121 -6.63 14.98 1.28
N ASP A 122 -5.80 14.43 0.41
CA ASP A 122 -5.03 15.18 -0.58
C ASP A 122 -5.15 14.60 -2.00
N ALA A 123 -6.38 14.48 -2.48
CA ALA A 123 -6.65 13.90 -3.81
C ALA A 123 -6.24 14.82 -4.99
N ASP A 124 -5.85 16.07 -4.73
CA ASP A 124 -5.59 17.09 -5.76
C ASP A 124 -4.10 17.54 -5.85
N ASP A 125 -3.21 17.14 -4.92
CA ASP A 125 -1.79 17.59 -4.83
C ASP A 125 -0.78 16.44 -5.01
N ASP A 126 -0.93 15.68 -6.10
CA ASP A 126 0.04 14.66 -6.57
C ASP A 126 0.51 13.66 -5.49
N ASP A 127 -0.35 13.35 -4.50
CA ASP A 127 -0.08 12.42 -3.40
C ASP A 127 1.10 12.78 -2.49
N GLU A 128 1.43 14.07 -2.37
CA GLU A 128 2.58 14.53 -1.58
C GLU A 128 2.58 13.94 -0.16
N GLY A 129 1.41 13.85 0.49
CA GLY A 129 1.28 13.26 1.82
C GLY A 129 1.71 11.79 1.90
N VAL A 130 1.37 10.99 0.89
CA VAL A 130 1.79 9.58 0.81
C VAL A 130 3.29 9.50 0.61
N GLU A 131 3.87 10.30 -0.30
CA GLU A 131 5.30 10.32 -0.57
C GLU A 131 6.11 10.73 0.68
N VAL A 132 5.77 11.87 1.29
CA VAL A 132 6.51 12.43 2.44
C VAL A 132 6.51 11.48 3.63
N ILE A 133 5.39 10.83 3.90
CA ILE A 133 5.29 9.88 5.02
C ILE A 133 6.01 8.57 4.69
N THR A 134 5.94 8.11 3.44
CA THR A 134 6.70 6.94 2.97
C THR A 134 8.20 7.16 3.09
N ASP A 135 8.69 8.29 2.62
CA ASP A 135 10.10 8.69 2.70
C ASP A 135 10.57 8.73 4.15
N TRP A 136 9.79 9.38 5.02
CA TRP A 136 10.09 9.42 6.45
C TRP A 136 10.16 8.02 7.09
N ILE A 137 9.26 7.10 6.73
CA ILE A 137 9.29 5.71 7.23
C ILE A 137 10.56 5.01 6.75
N VAL A 138 10.88 5.08 5.45
CA VAL A 138 12.04 4.42 4.85
C VAL A 138 13.34 4.98 5.44
N GLU A 139 13.46 6.29 5.58
CA GLU A 139 14.60 6.93 6.25
C GLU A 139 14.70 6.46 7.71
N ARG A 140 13.58 6.38 8.41
CA ARG A 140 13.56 5.91 9.80
C ARG A 140 14.05 4.47 9.94
N ILE A 141 13.63 3.59 9.03
CA ILE A 141 14.08 2.20 8.99
C ILE A 141 15.58 2.15 8.73
N ARG A 142 16.08 2.88 7.74
CA ARG A 142 17.52 2.93 7.40
C ARG A 142 18.37 3.48 8.55
N GLU A 143 17.89 4.51 9.26
CA GLU A 143 18.62 5.14 10.36
C GLU A 143 18.61 4.32 11.66
N LYS A 144 17.52 3.61 11.94
CA LYS A 144 17.28 2.94 13.22
C LYS A 144 17.33 1.42 13.13
N GLU A 145 17.42 0.88 11.91
CA GLU A 145 17.39 -0.56 11.60
C GLU A 145 16.15 -1.24 12.21
N THR A 146 15.05 -0.49 12.38
CA THR A 146 13.80 -0.96 12.99
C THR A 146 12.60 -0.18 12.47
N LEU A 147 11.43 -0.83 12.47
CA LEU A 147 10.17 -0.23 12.06
C LEU A 147 9.68 0.79 13.09
N PRO A 148 9.24 2.00 12.68
CA PRO A 148 8.52 2.89 13.58
C PRO A 148 7.22 2.23 14.09
N GLY A 149 6.76 2.58 15.29
CA GLY A 149 5.46 2.10 15.76
C GLY A 149 4.33 2.68 14.89
N SER A 150 3.24 1.93 14.66
CA SER A 150 2.09 2.43 13.88
C SER A 150 1.50 3.73 14.43
N ARG A 151 1.58 3.92 15.75
CA ARG A 151 1.18 5.19 16.39
C ARG A 151 2.09 6.36 16.03
N ASP A 152 3.38 6.12 15.87
CA ASP A 152 4.35 7.16 15.48
C ASP A 152 4.13 7.55 14.03
N VAL A 153 3.87 6.58 13.16
CA VAL A 153 3.48 6.82 11.75
C VAL A 153 2.22 7.67 11.68
N ARG A 154 1.15 7.30 12.39
CA ARG A 154 -0.08 8.12 12.47
C ARG A 154 0.16 9.53 12.98
N ARG A 155 1.01 9.68 14.02
CA ARG A 155 1.33 11.01 14.58
C ARG A 155 2.06 11.87 13.57
N ARG A 156 3.01 11.28 12.84
CA ARG A 156 3.76 11.98 11.79
C ARG A 156 2.85 12.38 10.63
N ALA A 157 1.96 11.50 10.20
CA ALA A 157 0.93 11.79 9.20
C ALA A 157 0.02 12.95 9.64
N ALA A 158 -0.51 12.90 10.87
CA ALA A 158 -1.35 13.98 11.40
C ALA A 158 -0.60 15.31 11.52
N GLU A 159 0.68 15.30 11.88
CA GLU A 159 1.53 16.48 11.92
C GLU A 159 1.73 17.08 10.52
N PHE A 160 1.98 16.25 9.50
CA PHE A 160 2.04 16.67 8.11
C PHE A 160 0.72 17.34 7.70
N CYS A 161 -0.41 16.68 7.91
CA CYS A 161 -1.72 17.20 7.53
C CYS A 161 -1.99 18.58 8.16
N ARG A 162 -1.80 18.69 9.48
CA ARG A 162 -2.01 19.95 10.23
C ARG A 162 -1.06 21.06 9.78
N SER A 163 0.17 20.73 9.38
CA SER A 163 1.17 21.71 8.94
C SER A 163 0.86 22.27 7.55
N ASN A 164 0.25 21.47 6.68
CA ASN A 164 -0.20 21.88 5.34
C ASN A 164 -1.63 22.45 5.33
N GLY A 165 -2.26 22.59 6.51
CA GLY A 165 -3.56 23.26 6.64
C GLY A 165 -4.78 22.35 6.43
N TYR A 166 -4.57 21.04 6.30
CA TYR A 166 -5.65 20.06 6.22
C TYR A 166 -6.34 19.88 7.59
N GLU A 167 -7.68 19.79 7.58
CA GLU A 167 -8.46 19.48 8.78
C GLU A 167 -8.30 18.00 9.14
N VAL A 168 -7.93 17.72 10.39
CA VAL A 168 -7.87 16.36 10.94
C VAL A 168 -8.68 16.32 12.22
N ARG A 169 -9.80 15.59 12.23
CA ARG A 169 -10.67 15.54 13.41
C ARG A 169 -10.15 14.55 14.43
N ASN A 170 -10.43 14.82 15.71
CA ASN A 170 -9.96 13.99 16.82
C ASN A 170 -10.62 12.58 16.86
N ASP A 171 -11.76 12.41 16.19
CA ASP A 171 -12.49 11.14 16.08
C ASP A 171 -12.14 10.31 14.83
N GLU A 172 -11.27 10.82 13.97
CA GLU A 172 -10.80 10.15 12.74
C GLU A 172 -9.48 9.38 12.96
N TRP A 173 -9.07 8.57 11.97
CA TRP A 173 -7.84 7.77 12.09
C TRP A 173 -6.60 8.62 12.33
N LEU A 174 -6.48 9.79 11.71
CA LEU A 174 -5.35 10.70 11.94
C LEU A 174 -5.55 11.61 13.17
N GLY A 175 -6.66 11.47 13.91
CA GLY A 175 -7.00 12.23 15.11
C GLY A 175 -6.14 12.00 16.36
N VAL A 176 -4.88 11.55 16.19
CA VAL A 176 -3.93 11.20 17.24
C VAL A 176 -3.21 12.41 17.85
#